data_AF-A0A938KM67-F1
#
_entry.id   AF-A0A938KM67-F1
#
_cell.length_a   1.000
_cell.length_b   1.000
_cell.length_c   1.000
_cell.angle_alpha   90.00
_cell.angle_beta   90.00
_cell.angle_gamma   90.00
#
_symmetry.space_group_name_H-M   'P 1'
#
loop_
_entity.id
_entity.type
_entity.pdbx_description
1 polymer ?
#
loop_
_entity_poly.entity_id
_entity_poly.type
_entity_poly.pdbx_seq_one_letter_code
_entity_poly.pdbx_strand_id
1 'polypeptide(L)'
;MKMRSLCSLFASSLALCAAEPADIELTTGHVLKSARIVTMGERLATIVHSGGSTSVPLEHVPLDVLARARIANEDKEAARKQRAEEAAKAAEDRAAEAETAHHDEIRLRLATANMRAVAQGGERVEQPKARPPSSRPSRTATPASLAELKERFPRRQTRTVGFLKNKKYYLAPATTTTTQIDGNTITSVRQRTPSVTVSGRPDTMSIEVPHPDVYSYYKGMVQTATMEGLPRTLKMIEDRLETDLDRLAGQTGSYSDTLNAAQAQASIDWINRSLRPYLGQLRALAGR
;
A
#
# COMPACT_ATOMS: atom_id res chain seq x y z
N MET A 1 26.49 25.90 -33.75
CA MET A 1 26.79 26.66 -32.52
C MET A 1 25.49 26.89 -31.78
N LYS A 2 25.21 26.15 -30.70
CA LYS A 2 24.06 26.40 -29.81
C LYS A 2 24.57 26.39 -28.37
N MET A 3 24.38 27.53 -27.72
CA MET A 3 24.94 27.87 -26.42
C MET A 3 24.31 27.09 -25.28
N ARG A 4 25.19 26.77 -24.34
CA ARG A 4 25.00 26.14 -23.04
C ARG A 4 23.93 26.86 -22.22
N SER A 5 22.99 26.10 -21.65
CA SER A 5 22.20 26.51 -20.48
C SER A 5 22.55 25.57 -19.34
N LEU A 6 23.71 25.86 -18.72
CA LEU A 6 24.21 25.26 -17.49
C LEU A 6 24.38 26.43 -16.53
N CYS A 7 23.41 26.69 -15.65
CA CYS A 7 23.58 27.49 -14.43
C CYS A 7 22.25 27.62 -13.67
N SER A 8 21.90 26.63 -12.86
CA SER A 8 21.10 26.85 -11.64
C SER A 8 21.24 25.69 -10.65
N LEU A 9 22.49 25.31 -10.36
CA LEU A 9 22.83 24.56 -9.13
C LEU A 9 23.22 25.60 -8.08
N PHE A 10 22.26 26.40 -7.65
CA PHE A 10 22.44 27.27 -6.50
C PHE A 10 22.31 26.39 -5.24
N ALA A 11 23.48 25.92 -4.79
CA ALA A 11 23.94 26.01 -3.41
C ALA A 11 22.85 26.20 -2.34
N SER A 12 22.04 25.16 -2.10
CA SER A 12 21.41 24.96 -0.78
C SER A 12 22.45 24.35 0.15
N SER A 13 23.54 25.08 0.40
CA SER A 13 24.37 24.90 1.58
C SER A 13 23.54 25.32 2.78
N LEU A 14 22.60 24.46 3.15
CA LEU A 14 22.00 24.42 4.47
C LEU A 14 23.17 24.34 5.43
N ALA A 15 23.51 25.48 6.01
CA ALA A 15 24.28 25.55 7.23
C ALA A 15 23.52 24.69 8.25
N LEU A 16 23.91 23.41 8.34
CA LEU A 16 23.81 22.67 9.57
C LEU A 16 24.68 23.44 10.55
N CYS A 17 24.13 24.50 11.13
CA CYS A 17 24.52 24.94 12.46
C CYS A 17 24.18 23.76 13.36
N ALA A 18 25.07 22.76 13.38
CA ALA A 18 25.11 21.75 14.39
C ALA A 18 25.37 22.54 15.67
N ALA A 19 24.28 22.91 16.36
CA ALA A 19 24.32 23.64 17.60
C ALA A 19 25.41 23.03 18.46
N GLU A 20 26.46 23.82 18.72
CA GLU A 20 27.64 23.32 19.41
C GLU A 20 27.22 22.68 20.72
N PRO A 21 27.77 21.50 21.06
CA PRO A 21 27.39 20.80 22.26
C PRO A 21 27.81 21.65 23.48
N ALA A 22 26.82 22.25 24.14
CA ALA A 22 27.02 23.05 25.34
C ALA A 22 27.16 22.15 26.58
N ASP A 23 27.87 22.64 27.59
CA ASP A 23 27.90 21.98 28.90
C ASP A 23 26.54 22.14 29.58
N ILE A 24 25.99 21.04 30.10
CA ILE A 24 24.70 21.02 30.79
C ILE A 24 24.96 20.76 32.28
N GLU A 25 24.66 21.74 33.12
CA GLU A 25 24.64 21.57 34.57
C GLU A 25 23.26 21.05 35.01
N LEU A 26 23.22 19.88 35.66
CA LEU A 26 22.01 19.30 36.21
C LEU A 26 21.65 19.97 37.54
N THR A 27 20.37 19.94 37.94
CA THR A 27 19.96 20.50 39.25
C THR A 27 20.56 19.74 40.44
N THR A 28 21.10 18.55 40.21
CA THR A 28 21.90 17.79 41.20
C THR A 28 23.31 18.34 41.41
N GLY A 29 23.73 19.35 40.63
CA GLY A 29 25.09 19.92 40.64
C GLY A 29 26.10 19.17 39.76
N HIS A 30 25.68 18.11 39.06
CA HIS A 30 26.55 17.38 38.16
C HIS A 30 26.63 18.06 36.79
N VAL A 31 27.83 18.38 36.31
CA VAL A 31 28.07 19.00 35.00
C VAL A 31 28.37 17.93 33.96
N LEU A 32 27.57 17.87 32.90
CA LEU A 32 27.78 17.01 31.74
C LEU A 32 28.43 17.83 30.62
N LYS A 33 29.69 17.52 30.31
CA LYS A 33 30.47 18.25 29.30
C LYS A 33 30.10 17.87 27.88
N SER A 34 29.96 18.87 27.01
CA SER A 34 29.57 18.72 25.60
C SER A 34 28.31 17.87 25.47
N ALA A 35 27.27 18.23 26.23
CA ALA A 35 26.08 17.43 26.39
C ALA A 35 24.96 17.88 25.45
N ARG A 36 24.17 16.92 24.99
CA ARG A 36 23.02 17.13 24.12
C ARG A 36 21.91 16.15 24.48
N ILE A 37 20.70 16.68 24.60
CA ILE A 37 19.50 15.86 24.75
C ILE A 37 19.13 15.27 23.39
N VAL A 38 19.11 13.94 23.30
CA VAL A 38 18.82 13.23 22.06
C VAL A 38 17.36 12.77 22.01
N THR A 39 16.84 12.29 23.14
CA THR A 39 15.44 11.87 23.28
C THR A 39 14.87 12.39 24.59
N MET A 40 13.60 12.78 24.55
CA MET A 40 12.80 13.17 25.72
C MET A 40 11.62 12.21 25.82
N GLY A 41 11.60 11.37 26.86
CA GLY A 41 10.42 10.59 27.23
C GLY A 41 9.51 11.36 28.18
N GLU A 42 8.54 10.68 28.78
CA GLU A 42 7.63 11.30 29.75
C GLU A 42 8.30 11.63 31.10
N ARG A 43 9.27 10.80 31.53
CA ARG A 43 9.92 10.91 32.85
C ARG A 43 11.44 10.97 32.81
N LEU A 44 12.05 10.51 31.73
CA LEU A 44 13.50 10.50 31.53
C LEU A 44 13.88 11.21 30.23
N ALA A 45 14.98 11.94 30.25
CA ALA A 45 15.67 12.45 29.08
C ALA A 45 16.97 11.66 28.87
N THR A 46 17.27 11.28 27.62
CA THR A 46 18.56 10.66 27.28
C THR A 46 19.51 11.75 26.83
N ILE A 47 20.58 11.95 27.60
CA ILE A 47 21.59 12.96 27.36
C ILE A 47 22.87 12.26 26.88
N VAL A 48 23.31 12.61 25.68
CA VAL A 48 24.61 12.20 25.16
C VAL A 48 25.62 13.29 25.47
N HIS A 49 26.74 12.93 26.07
CA HIS A 49 27.82 13.81 26.46
C HIS A 49 29.17 13.18 26.10
N SER A 50 30.27 13.90 26.31
CA SER A 50 31.63 13.42 26.01
C SER A 50 32.01 12.07 26.66
N GLY A 51 31.36 11.70 27.76
CA GLY A 51 31.59 10.46 28.50
C GLY A 51 30.64 9.31 28.16
N GLY A 52 29.72 9.49 27.21
CA GLY A 52 28.74 8.46 26.82
C GLY A 52 27.30 8.98 26.82
N SER A 53 26.35 8.07 27.06
CA SER A 53 24.93 8.40 27.16
C SER A 53 24.41 8.08 28.55
N THR A 54 23.70 9.01 29.16
CA THR A 54 23.10 8.85 30.48
C THR A 54 21.61 9.20 30.43
N SER A 55 20.79 8.40 31.08
CA SER A 55 19.35 8.67 31.26
C SER A 55 19.14 9.44 32.55
N VAL A 56 18.61 10.66 32.44
CA VAL A 56 18.43 11.58 33.58
C VAL A 56 16.94 11.89 33.73
N PRO A 57 16.37 11.86 34.95
CA PRO A 57 15.01 12.34 35.21
C PRO A 57 14.80 13.78 34.74
N LEU A 58 13.64 14.07 34.13
CA LEU A 58 13.36 15.41 33.58
C LEU A 58 13.39 16.51 34.65
N GLU A 59 13.02 16.20 35.89
CA GLU A 59 13.10 17.11 37.04
C GLU A 59 14.53 17.54 37.39
N HIS A 60 15.53 16.77 36.96
CA HIS A 60 16.94 17.11 37.15
C HIS A 60 17.54 17.94 36.02
N VAL A 61 16.82 18.13 34.93
CA VAL A 61 17.29 18.89 33.76
C VAL A 61 16.73 20.30 33.83
N PRO A 62 17.55 21.36 33.68
CA PRO A 62 17.06 22.73 33.68
C PRO A 62 16.00 22.97 32.59
N LEU A 63 14.95 23.71 32.94
CA LEU A 63 13.82 23.98 32.05
C LEU A 63 14.26 24.64 30.73
N ASP A 64 15.22 25.55 30.78
CA ASP A 64 15.76 26.25 29.60
C ASP A 64 16.49 25.32 28.62
N VAL A 65 17.11 24.26 29.14
CA VAL A 65 17.78 23.25 28.33
C VAL A 65 16.73 22.33 27.69
N LEU A 66 15.70 21.95 28.45
CA LEU A 66 14.57 21.16 27.94
C LEU A 66 13.80 21.90 26.84
N ALA A 67 13.50 23.18 27.03
CA ALA A 67 12.80 24.01 26.05
C ALA A 67 13.59 24.09 24.73
N ARG A 68 14.90 24.36 24.80
CA ARG A 68 15.78 24.39 23.61
C ARG A 68 15.88 23.03 22.93
N ALA A 69 16.00 21.95 23.71
CA ALA A 69 16.03 20.59 23.17
C ALA A 69 14.73 20.20 22.46
N ARG A 70 13.59 20.63 23.00
CA ARG A 70 12.28 20.38 22.40
C ARG A 70 12.14 21.07 21.05
N ILE A 71 12.44 22.37 20.98
CA ILE A 71 12.43 23.12 19.71
C ILE A 71 13.36 22.45 18.69
N ALA A 72 14.59 22.11 19.10
CA ALA A 72 15.55 21.46 18.23
C ALA A 72 15.11 20.04 17.76
N ASN A 73 14.29 19.33 18.53
CA ASN A 73 13.75 18.03 18.13
C ASN A 73 12.55 18.19 17.19
N GLU A 74 11.66 19.14 17.46
CA GLU A 74 10.55 19.50 16.58
C GLU A 74 11.07 19.96 15.20
N ASP A 75 12.11 20.79 15.16
CA ASP A 75 12.76 21.23 13.92
C ASP A 75 13.36 20.06 13.11
N LYS A 76 14.01 19.10 13.80
CA LYS A 76 14.56 17.91 13.14
C LYS A 76 13.46 17.00 12.61
N GLU A 77 12.37 16.83 13.35
CA GLU A 77 11.23 16.04 12.92
C GLU A 77 10.55 16.69 11.71
N ALA A 78 10.36 18.00 11.73
CA ALA A 78 9.86 18.77 10.59
C ALA A 78 10.78 18.63 9.37
N ALA A 79 12.10 18.77 9.55
CA ALA A 79 13.07 18.60 8.46
C ALA A 79 13.08 17.16 7.91
N ARG A 80 12.94 16.14 8.77
CA ARG A 80 12.81 14.73 8.33
C ARG A 80 11.54 14.52 7.53
N LYS A 81 10.42 15.10 7.96
CA LYS A 81 9.14 15.02 7.27
C LYS A 81 9.22 15.68 5.89
N GLN A 82 9.77 16.89 5.81
CA GLN A 82 9.97 17.59 4.54
C GLN A 82 10.83 16.79 3.56
N ARG A 83 11.95 16.22 4.03
CA ARG A 83 12.80 15.37 3.17
C ARG A 83 12.09 14.09 2.72
N ALA A 84 11.24 13.51 3.57
CA ALA A 84 10.45 12.34 3.20
C ALA A 84 9.40 12.68 2.14
N GLU A 85 8.74 13.83 2.27
CA GLU A 85 7.76 14.34 1.28
C GLU A 85 8.44 14.67 -0.05
N GLU A 86 9.59 15.34 -0.02
CA GLU A 86 10.38 15.65 -1.23
C GLU A 86 10.89 14.36 -1.91
N ALA A 87 11.37 13.38 -1.14
CA ALA A 87 11.80 12.10 -1.68
C ALA A 87 10.64 11.30 -2.28
N ALA A 88 9.44 11.36 -1.68
CA ALA A 88 8.24 10.73 -2.21
C ALA A 88 7.83 11.37 -3.54
N LYS A 89 7.77 12.71 -3.60
CA LYS A 89 7.47 13.43 -4.83
C LYS A 89 8.48 13.14 -5.94
N ALA A 90 9.77 13.15 -5.61
CA ALA A 90 10.83 12.81 -6.56
C ALA A 90 10.80 11.34 -7.02
N ALA A 91 10.18 10.43 -6.25
CA ALA A 91 9.95 9.06 -6.67
C ALA A 91 8.74 8.94 -7.61
N GLU A 92 7.67 9.68 -7.35
CA GLU A 92 6.50 9.79 -8.24
C GLU A 92 6.89 10.39 -9.60
N ASP A 93 7.65 11.48 -9.60
CA ASP A 93 8.12 12.12 -10.83
C ASP A 93 9.00 11.15 -11.66
N ARG A 94 9.88 10.40 -11.01
CA ARG A 94 10.70 9.36 -11.68
C ARG A 94 9.87 8.20 -12.22
N ALA A 95 8.79 7.82 -11.55
CA ALA A 95 7.87 6.79 -12.03
C ALA A 95 7.12 7.27 -13.29
N ALA A 96 6.63 8.51 -13.28
CA ALA A 96 5.97 9.11 -14.43
C ALA A 96 6.92 9.27 -15.64
N GLU A 97 8.17 9.66 -15.41
CA GLU A 97 9.20 9.71 -16.46
C GLU A 97 9.49 8.31 -17.04
N ALA A 98 9.52 7.27 -16.20
CA ALA A 98 9.72 5.89 -16.66
C ALA A 98 8.53 5.38 -17.51
N GLU A 99 7.29 5.71 -17.13
CA GLU A 99 6.09 5.34 -17.90
C GLU A 99 6.06 6.03 -19.28
N THR A 100 6.38 7.32 -19.32
CA THR A 100 6.45 8.07 -20.58
C THR A 100 7.55 7.54 -21.50
N ALA A 101 8.74 7.26 -20.95
CA ALA A 101 9.83 6.63 -21.70
C ALA A 101 9.45 5.24 -22.25
N HIS A 102 8.71 4.44 -21.48
CA HIS A 102 8.23 3.12 -21.93
C HIS A 102 7.21 3.25 -23.08
N HIS A 103 6.28 4.20 -22.99
CA HIS A 103 5.32 4.49 -24.05
C HIS A 103 6.01 4.92 -25.35
N ASP A 104 7.03 5.76 -25.27
CA ASP A 104 7.81 6.19 -26.43
C ASP A 104 8.59 5.04 -27.07
N GLU A 105 9.15 4.13 -26.26
CA GLU A 105 9.80 2.91 -26.77
C GLU A 105 8.81 2.02 -27.54
N ILE A 106 7.61 1.79 -27.01
CA ILE A 106 6.55 1.03 -27.70
C ILE A 106 6.19 1.70 -29.03
N ARG A 107 6.08 3.02 -29.05
CA ARG A 107 5.75 3.80 -30.26
C ARG A 107 6.84 3.66 -31.32
N LEU A 108 8.11 3.75 -30.93
CA LEU A 108 9.25 3.54 -31.82
C LEU A 108 9.29 2.11 -32.36
N ARG A 109 9.02 1.10 -31.53
CA ARG A 109 8.95 -0.31 -31.97
C ARG A 109 7.82 -0.53 -32.99
N LEU A 110 6.63 0.01 -32.74
CA LEU A 110 5.50 -0.08 -33.69
C LEU A 110 5.81 0.63 -35.01
N ALA A 111 6.39 1.83 -34.95
CA ALA A 111 6.80 2.55 -36.16
C ALA A 111 7.85 1.76 -36.96
N THR A 112 8.83 1.17 -36.28
CA THR A 112 9.86 0.33 -36.91
C THR A 112 9.27 -0.94 -37.54
N ALA A 113 8.33 -1.60 -36.84
CA ALA A 113 7.63 -2.77 -37.36
C ALA A 113 6.79 -2.44 -38.60
N ASN A 114 6.08 -1.31 -38.60
CA ASN A 114 5.31 -0.83 -39.75
C ASN A 114 6.21 -0.51 -40.95
N MET A 115 7.34 0.18 -40.74
CA MET A 115 8.29 0.43 -41.83
C MET A 115 8.87 -0.87 -42.41
N ARG A 116 9.15 -1.86 -41.56
CA ARG A 116 9.60 -3.19 -42.01
C ARG A 116 8.54 -3.92 -42.83
N ALA A 117 7.27 -3.85 -42.41
CA ALA A 117 6.15 -4.44 -43.15
C ALA A 117 5.96 -3.80 -44.54
N VAL A 118 6.13 -2.48 -44.65
CA VAL A 118 6.10 -1.77 -45.94
C VAL A 118 7.30 -2.18 -46.82
N ALA A 119 8.50 -2.27 -46.24
CA ALA A 119 9.73 -2.60 -46.95
C ALA A 119 9.79 -4.06 -47.45
N GLN A 120 9.13 -5.00 -46.77
CA GLN A 120 9.05 -6.41 -47.20
C GLN A 120 8.13 -6.62 -48.42
N GLY A 121 7.61 -5.53 -48.99
CA GLY A 121 6.64 -5.56 -50.07
C GLY A 121 5.31 -5.98 -49.48
N GLY A 122 4.35 -5.06 -49.44
CA GLY A 122 2.97 -5.42 -49.16
C GLY A 122 2.52 -6.45 -50.20
N GLU A 123 2.71 -7.73 -49.89
CA GLU A 123 2.06 -8.83 -50.55
C GLU A 123 0.58 -8.52 -50.35
N ARG A 124 -0.02 -7.99 -51.42
CA ARG A 124 -1.38 -7.52 -51.47
C ARG A 124 -2.21 -8.69 -50.98
N VAL A 125 -2.64 -8.65 -49.72
CA VAL A 125 -3.60 -9.59 -49.18
C VAL A 125 -4.82 -9.39 -50.07
N GLU A 126 -4.97 -10.28 -51.05
CA GLU A 126 -6.16 -10.36 -51.86
C GLU A 126 -7.31 -10.40 -50.86
N GLN A 127 -8.18 -9.40 -50.93
CA GLN A 127 -9.38 -9.36 -50.11
C GLN A 127 -9.99 -10.76 -50.12
N PRO A 128 -10.24 -11.38 -48.95
CA PRO A 128 -10.76 -12.74 -48.91
C PRO A 128 -12.01 -12.78 -49.77
N LYS A 129 -11.90 -13.48 -50.90
CA LYS A 129 -12.94 -13.67 -51.89
C LYS A 129 -14.22 -14.01 -51.14
N ALA A 130 -15.24 -13.15 -51.31
CA ALA A 130 -16.49 -13.20 -50.58
C ALA A 130 -16.94 -14.65 -50.36
N ARG A 131 -16.92 -15.08 -49.09
CA ARG A 131 -17.37 -16.41 -48.71
C ARG A 131 -18.83 -16.53 -49.19
N PRO A 132 -19.18 -17.54 -49.99
CA PRO A 132 -20.56 -17.71 -50.43
C PRO A 132 -21.46 -17.84 -49.18
N PRO A 133 -22.71 -17.35 -49.23
CA PRO A 133 -23.61 -17.41 -48.10
C PRO A 133 -23.81 -18.88 -47.72
N SER A 134 -23.19 -19.30 -46.61
CA SER A 134 -23.53 -20.59 -46.02
C SER A 134 -24.96 -20.45 -45.52
N SER A 135 -25.88 -21.11 -46.19
CA SER A 135 -27.22 -21.46 -45.72
C SER A 135 -27.10 -22.31 -44.46
N ARG A 136 -26.76 -21.66 -43.34
CA ARG A 136 -26.77 -22.29 -42.03
C ARG A 136 -28.23 -22.25 -41.56
N PRO A 137 -28.93 -23.38 -41.44
CA PRO A 137 -30.26 -23.37 -40.89
C PRO A 137 -30.17 -22.86 -39.46
N SER A 138 -30.81 -21.73 -39.20
CA SER A 138 -31.09 -21.21 -37.87
C SER A 138 -31.91 -22.26 -37.13
N ARG A 139 -31.22 -23.13 -36.37
CA ARG A 139 -31.85 -23.99 -35.36
C ARG A 139 -32.44 -23.07 -34.29
N THR A 140 -33.71 -22.72 -34.45
CA THR A 140 -34.55 -22.24 -33.37
C THR A 140 -34.56 -23.30 -32.29
N ALA A 141 -33.91 -23.02 -31.16
CA ALA A 141 -33.96 -23.88 -29.99
C ALA A 141 -35.41 -23.96 -29.52
N THR A 142 -36.06 -25.10 -29.73
CA THR A 142 -37.39 -25.37 -29.20
C THR A 142 -37.30 -25.51 -27.68
N PRO A 143 -38.36 -25.11 -26.93
CA PRO A 143 -38.36 -25.14 -25.47
C PRO A 143 -38.11 -26.54 -24.88
N ALA A 144 -38.37 -27.61 -25.66
CA ALA A 144 -38.04 -28.99 -25.29
C ALA A 144 -36.51 -29.23 -25.18
N SER A 145 -35.70 -28.63 -26.05
CA SER A 145 -34.23 -28.79 -26.02
C SER A 145 -33.57 -28.11 -24.80
N LEU A 146 -34.23 -27.10 -24.23
CA LEU A 146 -33.80 -26.43 -23.01
C LEU A 146 -34.16 -27.22 -21.73
N ALA A 147 -35.25 -28.01 -21.76
CA ALA A 147 -35.61 -28.90 -20.65
C ALA A 147 -34.62 -30.07 -20.54
N GLU A 148 -34.27 -30.67 -21.68
CA GLU A 148 -33.30 -31.76 -21.77
C GLU A 148 -31.89 -31.32 -21.31
N LEU A 149 -31.50 -30.07 -21.61
CA LEU A 149 -30.25 -29.46 -21.14
C LEU A 149 -30.24 -29.20 -19.63
N LYS A 150 -31.39 -28.88 -19.01
CA LYS A 150 -31.47 -28.70 -17.54
C LYS A 150 -31.40 -30.03 -16.78
N GLU A 151 -31.88 -31.10 -17.39
CA GLU A 151 -31.83 -32.45 -16.81
C GLU A 151 -30.41 -33.06 -16.89
N ARG A 152 -29.68 -32.76 -17.98
CA ARG A 152 -28.30 -33.22 -18.18
C ARG A 152 -27.25 -32.50 -17.31
N PHE A 153 -27.58 -31.33 -16.77
CA PHE A 153 -26.70 -30.54 -15.90
C PHE A 153 -27.44 -30.15 -14.60
N PRO A 154 -27.61 -31.09 -13.65
CA PRO A 154 -28.21 -30.76 -12.37
C PRO A 154 -27.34 -29.71 -11.65
N ARG A 155 -27.92 -28.53 -11.41
CA ARG A 155 -27.30 -27.45 -10.62
C ARG A 155 -26.82 -28.04 -9.29
N ARG A 156 -25.50 -28.06 -9.07
CA ARG A 156 -24.92 -28.34 -7.74
C ARG A 156 -25.48 -27.33 -6.76
N GLN A 157 -26.43 -27.77 -5.92
CA GLN A 157 -26.86 -27.03 -4.75
C GLN A 157 -25.69 -26.91 -3.78
N THR A 158 -25.00 -25.77 -3.76
CA THR A 158 -24.20 -25.39 -2.60
C THR A 158 -25.15 -25.00 -1.48
N ARG A 159 -25.50 -26.00 -0.66
CA ARG A 159 -26.03 -25.83 0.68
C ARG A 159 -24.95 -25.16 1.53
N THR A 160 -25.14 -23.89 1.88
CA THR A 160 -24.36 -23.23 2.94
C THR A 160 -25.25 -23.10 4.16
N VAL A 161 -25.20 -24.09 5.04
CA VAL A 161 -25.65 -23.95 6.43
C VAL A 161 -24.54 -24.56 7.28
N GLY A 162 -23.83 -23.73 8.04
CA GLY A 162 -22.66 -24.16 8.79
C GLY A 162 -21.94 -23.01 9.49
N PHE A 163 -22.59 -22.48 10.52
CA PHE A 163 -22.09 -21.78 11.71
C PHE A 163 -20.59 -21.46 11.83
N LEU A 164 -20.33 -20.24 12.30
CA LEU A 164 -19.22 -19.87 13.18
C LEU A 164 -18.95 -20.98 14.20
N LYS A 165 -17.83 -21.69 14.04
CA LYS A 165 -17.16 -22.36 15.16
C LYS A 165 -15.76 -21.80 15.25
N ASN A 166 -15.47 -21.19 16.39
CA ASN A 166 -14.15 -20.85 16.90
C ASN A 166 -13.17 -22.00 16.63
N LYS A 167 -12.42 -21.95 15.53
CA LYS A 167 -11.16 -22.68 15.43
C LYS A 167 -10.11 -21.77 16.05
N LYS A 168 -9.60 -22.20 17.20
CA LYS A 168 -8.31 -21.75 17.72
C LYS A 168 -7.35 -21.69 16.53
N TYR A 169 -6.86 -20.51 16.20
CA TYR A 169 -5.74 -20.38 15.29
C TYR A 169 -4.58 -21.11 15.95
N TYR A 170 -4.26 -22.31 15.47
CA TYR A 170 -2.93 -22.84 15.71
C TYR A 170 -1.98 -21.89 14.99
N LEU A 171 -1.29 -21.05 15.78
CA LEU A 171 -0.09 -20.38 15.34
C LEU A 171 0.82 -21.48 14.78
N ALA A 172 0.97 -21.54 13.45
CA ALA A 172 2.05 -22.33 12.88
C ALA A 172 3.36 -21.81 13.51
N PRO A 173 4.27 -22.69 13.95
CA PRO A 173 5.50 -22.25 14.59
C PRO A 173 6.24 -21.29 13.64
N ALA A 174 6.50 -20.09 14.14
CA ALA A 174 7.28 -19.10 13.41
C ALA A 174 8.66 -19.70 13.14
N THR A 175 9.04 -19.82 11.87
CA THR A 175 10.39 -20.24 11.49
C THR A 175 11.32 -19.07 11.78
N THR A 176 11.98 -19.13 12.94
CA THR A 176 12.96 -18.14 13.36
C THR A 176 14.25 -18.44 12.62
N THR A 177 14.62 -17.58 11.68
CA THR A 177 15.92 -17.70 11.00
C THR A 177 16.86 -16.72 11.67
N THR A 178 17.72 -17.25 12.52
CA THR A 178 18.79 -16.47 13.15
C THR A 178 19.97 -16.46 12.19
N THR A 179 20.31 -15.29 11.69
CA THR A 179 21.51 -15.11 10.87
C THR A 179 22.48 -14.25 11.67
N GLN A 180 23.69 -14.76 11.88
CA GLN A 180 24.73 -14.05 12.60
C GLN A 180 25.63 -13.39 11.56
N ILE A 181 25.65 -12.06 11.55
CA ILE A 181 26.50 -11.27 10.65
C ILE A 181 27.33 -10.37 11.56
N ASP A 182 28.66 -10.50 11.49
CA ASP A 182 29.63 -9.64 12.18
C ASP A 182 29.39 -9.47 13.69
N GLY A 183 29.12 -10.58 14.38
CA GLY A 183 28.96 -10.60 15.84
C GLY A 183 27.62 -10.06 16.36
N ASN A 184 26.76 -9.51 15.50
CA ASN A 184 25.39 -9.14 15.85
C ASN A 184 24.38 -10.20 15.39
N THR A 185 23.59 -10.68 16.34
CA THR A 185 22.51 -11.64 16.10
C THR A 185 21.28 -10.90 15.61
N ILE A 186 20.94 -11.05 14.32
CA ILE A 186 19.69 -10.50 13.77
C ILE A 186 18.66 -11.63 13.72
N THR A 187 17.65 -11.52 14.58
CA THR A 187 16.51 -12.45 14.64
C THR A 187 15.39 -11.90 13.77
N SER A 188 15.13 -12.52 12.62
CA SER A 188 13.98 -12.16 11.77
C SER A 188 12.84 -13.16 11.92
N VAL A 189 11.65 -12.65 12.21
CA VAL A 189 10.43 -13.44 12.38
C VAL A 189 9.56 -13.26 11.13
N ARG A 190 9.51 -14.26 10.25
CA ARG A 190 8.59 -14.26 9.11
C ARG A 190 7.23 -14.84 9.54
N GLN A 191 6.22 -13.99 9.64
CA GLN A 191 4.84 -14.45 9.77
C GLN A 191 4.33 -14.97 8.41
N ARG A 192 4.01 -16.26 8.32
CA ARG A 192 3.26 -16.80 7.17
C ARG A 192 1.76 -16.60 7.43
N THR A 193 1.11 -15.74 6.65
CA THR A 193 -0.35 -15.62 6.63
C THR A 193 -0.93 -16.85 5.92
N PRO A 194 -1.87 -17.60 6.52
CA PRO A 194 -2.51 -18.73 5.85
C PRO A 194 -3.55 -18.22 4.83
N SER A 195 -3.36 -18.54 3.55
CA SER A 195 -4.37 -18.36 2.49
C SER A 195 -5.30 -19.56 2.46
N VAL A 196 -6.62 -19.36 2.48
CA VAL A 196 -7.59 -20.43 2.29
C VAL A 196 -7.90 -20.54 0.80
N THR A 197 -7.58 -21.69 0.22
CA THR A 197 -7.74 -21.98 -1.21
C THR A 197 -9.18 -22.37 -1.53
N VAL A 198 -9.90 -21.56 -2.31
CA VAL A 198 -11.13 -22.01 -3.00
C VAL A 198 -11.11 -21.51 -4.45
N SER A 199 -10.46 -22.25 -5.35
CA SER A 199 -11.01 -22.70 -6.64
C SER A 199 -9.95 -23.19 -7.66
N GLY A 200 -10.09 -24.43 -8.11
CA GLY A 200 -10.23 -24.79 -9.52
C GLY A 200 -9.02 -24.86 -10.47
N ARG A 201 -7.92 -24.12 -10.26
CA ARG A 201 -6.68 -24.29 -11.06
C ARG A 201 -5.47 -24.48 -10.14
N PRO A 202 -4.67 -25.54 -10.32
CA PRO A 202 -3.51 -25.82 -9.47
C PRO A 202 -2.43 -24.72 -9.50
N ASP A 203 -2.49 -23.81 -10.48
CA ASP A 203 -1.48 -22.78 -10.73
C ASP A 203 -1.94 -21.34 -10.40
N THR A 204 -3.14 -21.14 -9.87
CA THR A 204 -3.63 -19.80 -9.52
C THR A 204 -3.56 -19.56 -8.02
N MET A 205 -2.63 -18.71 -7.57
CA MET A 205 -2.62 -18.19 -6.21
C MET A 205 -3.81 -17.24 -6.02
N SER A 206 -4.83 -17.67 -5.29
CA SER A 206 -5.93 -16.80 -4.88
C SER A 206 -5.44 -15.88 -3.76
N ILE A 207 -5.20 -14.62 -4.09
CA ILE A 207 -4.91 -13.58 -3.09
C ILE A 207 -6.24 -13.20 -2.44
N GLU A 208 -6.53 -13.75 -1.26
CA GLU A 208 -7.71 -13.37 -0.44
C GLU A 208 -7.54 -12.02 0.27
N VAL A 209 -6.38 -11.38 0.10
CA VAL A 209 -6.05 -10.15 0.81
C VAL A 209 -6.52 -8.94 -0.02
N PRO A 210 -7.39 -8.08 0.51
CA PRO A 210 -7.74 -6.82 -0.14
C PRO A 210 -6.49 -6.00 -0.46
N HIS A 211 -6.59 -5.07 -1.40
CA HIS A 211 -5.51 -4.17 -1.74
C HIS A 211 -4.98 -3.52 -0.45
N PRO A 212 -3.65 -3.54 -0.20
CA PRO A 212 -3.08 -3.16 1.10
C PRO A 212 -3.52 -1.76 1.53
N ASP A 213 -3.54 -0.80 0.61
CA ASP A 213 -3.96 0.58 0.86
C ASP A 213 -5.43 0.69 1.31
N VAL A 214 -6.32 -0.09 0.69
CA VAL A 214 -7.75 -0.11 1.01
C VAL A 214 -7.94 -0.67 2.41
N TYR A 215 -7.25 -1.77 2.72
CA TYR A 215 -7.32 -2.40 4.03
C TYR A 215 -6.75 -1.53 5.14
N SER A 216 -5.56 -0.95 4.94
CA SER A 216 -4.89 -0.13 5.95
C SER A 216 -5.69 1.11 6.30
N TYR A 217 -6.30 1.76 5.32
CA TYR A 217 -7.15 2.93 5.54
C TYR A 217 -8.35 2.60 6.44
N TYR A 218 -9.18 1.61 6.05
CA TYR A 218 -10.38 1.28 6.82
C TYR A 218 -10.05 0.71 8.20
N LYS A 219 -9.00 -0.12 8.29
CA LYS A 219 -8.52 -0.62 9.58
C LYS A 219 -8.09 0.53 10.49
N GLY A 220 -7.30 1.46 9.98
CA GLY A 220 -6.84 2.63 10.72
C GLY A 220 -8.02 3.46 11.24
N MET A 221 -8.95 3.83 10.37
CA MET A 221 -10.14 4.62 10.72
C MET A 221 -10.99 3.96 11.81
N VAL A 222 -11.24 2.65 11.68
CA VAL A 222 -11.99 1.88 12.67
C VAL A 222 -11.24 1.80 14.00
N GLN A 223 -9.92 1.60 13.98
CA GLN A 223 -9.11 1.49 15.20
C GLN A 223 -8.98 2.81 15.95
N THR A 224 -8.99 3.94 15.23
CA THR A 224 -8.93 5.27 15.85
C THR A 224 -10.29 5.82 16.27
N ALA A 225 -11.39 5.13 15.93
CA ALA A 225 -12.73 5.59 16.25
C ALA A 225 -13.00 5.49 17.75
N THR A 226 -13.28 6.62 18.40
CA THR A 226 -13.86 6.66 19.75
C THR A 226 -15.39 6.61 19.66
N MET A 227 -16.06 6.22 20.75
CA MET A 227 -17.54 6.18 20.78
C MET A 227 -18.17 7.54 20.49
N GLU A 228 -17.58 8.63 21.01
CA GLU A 228 -18.04 10.00 20.76
C GLU A 228 -17.80 10.45 19.31
N GLY A 229 -16.68 10.01 18.71
CA GLY A 229 -16.33 10.31 17.32
C GLY A 229 -16.94 9.34 16.29
N LEU A 230 -17.67 8.32 16.74
CA LEU A 230 -18.15 7.23 15.89
C LEU A 230 -19.07 7.70 14.75
N PRO A 231 -20.06 8.59 14.95
CA PRO A 231 -20.92 9.06 13.86
C PRO A 231 -20.14 9.78 12.76
N ARG A 232 -19.19 10.63 13.13
CA ARG A 232 -18.32 11.34 12.18
C ARG A 232 -17.42 10.37 11.42
N THR A 233 -16.83 9.41 12.13
CA THR A 233 -15.92 8.43 11.54
C THR A 233 -16.65 7.51 10.56
N LEU A 234 -17.86 7.07 10.91
CA LEU A 234 -18.72 6.28 10.03
C LEU A 234 -19.05 7.03 8.74
N LYS A 235 -19.43 8.31 8.83
CA LYS A 235 -19.68 9.14 7.65
C LYS A 235 -18.44 9.23 6.75
N MET A 236 -17.26 9.51 7.32
CA MET A 236 -16.01 9.56 6.54
C MET A 236 -15.66 8.22 5.88
N ILE A 237 -15.91 7.10 6.56
CA ILE A 237 -15.71 5.77 6.00
C ILE A 237 -16.67 5.54 4.83
N GLU A 238 -17.94 5.90 4.98
CA GLU A 238 -18.98 5.69 3.95
C GLU A 238 -18.76 6.54 2.70
N ASP A 239 -18.46 7.84 2.87
CA ASP A 239 -18.15 8.75 1.77
C ASP A 239 -16.95 8.21 0.96
N ARG A 240 -15.92 7.70 1.65
CA ARG A 240 -14.74 7.12 1.01
C ARG A 240 -15.04 5.76 0.38
N LEU A 241 -15.92 4.96 0.98
CA LEU A 241 -16.29 3.63 0.51
C LEU A 241 -16.90 3.65 -0.88
N GLU A 242 -17.74 4.64 -1.17
CA GLU A 242 -18.31 4.83 -2.50
C GLU A 242 -17.21 5.12 -3.55
N THR A 243 -16.31 6.06 -3.22
CA THR A 243 -15.17 6.41 -4.09
C THR A 243 -14.25 5.21 -4.37
N ASP A 244 -13.93 4.42 -3.34
CA ASP A 244 -13.05 3.26 -3.49
C ASP A 244 -13.75 2.12 -4.25
N LEU A 245 -15.07 1.93 -4.10
CA LEU A 245 -15.81 0.94 -4.88
C LEU A 245 -15.83 1.29 -6.37
N ASP A 246 -16.06 2.56 -6.72
CA ASP A 246 -16.02 3.01 -8.11
C ASP A 246 -14.62 2.84 -8.72
N ARG A 247 -13.58 3.20 -7.96
CA ARG A 247 -12.19 3.01 -8.36
C ARG A 247 -11.88 1.53 -8.63
N LEU A 248 -12.26 0.65 -7.69
CA LEU A 248 -12.01 -0.79 -7.82
C LEU A 248 -12.82 -1.40 -8.97
N ALA A 249 -14.06 -0.95 -9.19
CA ALA A 249 -14.87 -1.40 -10.33
C ALA A 249 -14.28 -0.99 -11.68
N GLY A 250 -13.65 0.19 -11.76
CA GLY A 250 -12.88 0.59 -12.94
C GLY A 250 -11.68 -0.31 -13.21
N GLN A 251 -11.02 -0.80 -12.15
CA GLN A 251 -9.85 -1.69 -12.25
C GLN A 251 -10.22 -3.12 -12.64
N THR A 252 -11.36 -3.65 -12.20
CA THR A 252 -11.81 -5.01 -12.58
C THR A 252 -12.15 -5.13 -14.06
N GLY A 253 -12.53 -4.03 -14.72
CA GLY A 253 -12.82 -3.99 -16.16
C GLY A 253 -11.59 -3.93 -17.07
N SER A 254 -10.38 -3.74 -16.51
CA SER A 254 -9.16 -3.60 -17.30
C SER A 254 -8.60 -4.96 -17.72
N TYR A 255 -8.64 -5.26 -19.03
CA TYR A 255 -8.16 -6.54 -19.57
C TYR A 255 -6.62 -6.66 -19.64
N SER A 256 -5.89 -5.53 -19.61
CA SER A 256 -4.44 -5.53 -19.77
C SER A 256 -3.68 -5.90 -18.50
N ASP A 257 -4.34 -5.89 -17.33
CA ASP A 257 -3.71 -6.10 -16.04
C ASP A 257 -4.50 -7.08 -15.17
N THR A 258 -4.35 -8.37 -15.48
CA THR A 258 -5.09 -9.45 -14.84
C THR A 258 -4.84 -9.57 -13.35
N LEU A 259 -3.67 -9.14 -12.86
CA LEU A 259 -3.33 -9.19 -11.44
C LEU A 259 -4.07 -8.09 -10.68
N ASN A 260 -3.99 -6.85 -11.16
CA ASN A 260 -4.68 -5.73 -10.54
C ASN A 260 -6.20 -5.89 -10.60
N ALA A 261 -6.74 -6.42 -11.70
CA ALA A 261 -8.16 -6.75 -11.81
C ALA A 261 -8.59 -7.81 -10.78
N ALA A 262 -7.80 -8.87 -10.58
CA ALA A 262 -8.09 -9.89 -9.58
C ALA A 262 -8.03 -9.34 -8.14
N GLN A 263 -7.04 -8.51 -7.84
CA GLN A 263 -6.90 -7.88 -6.53
C GLN A 263 -8.00 -6.85 -6.26
N ALA A 264 -8.43 -6.11 -7.28
CA ALA A 264 -9.57 -5.21 -7.18
C ALA A 264 -10.86 -5.98 -6.88
N GLN A 265 -11.08 -7.10 -7.57
CA GLN A 265 -12.24 -7.96 -7.32
C GLN A 265 -12.21 -8.56 -5.90
N ALA A 266 -11.06 -9.04 -5.42
CA ALA A 266 -10.90 -9.53 -4.06
C ALA A 266 -11.21 -8.46 -3.00
N SER A 267 -10.82 -7.21 -3.28
CA SER A 267 -11.10 -6.06 -2.42
C SER A 267 -12.59 -5.73 -2.36
N ILE A 268 -13.27 -5.73 -3.50
CA ILE A 268 -14.73 -5.56 -3.58
C ILE A 268 -15.45 -6.65 -2.80
N ASP A 269 -15.04 -7.91 -2.97
CA ASP A 269 -15.61 -9.04 -2.26
C ASP A 269 -15.43 -8.91 -0.74
N TRP A 270 -14.23 -8.53 -0.28
CA TRP A 270 -13.96 -8.27 1.14
C TRP A 270 -14.79 -7.11 1.70
N ILE A 271 -14.91 -6.00 0.97
CA ILE A 271 -15.74 -4.85 1.36
C ILE A 271 -17.19 -5.31 1.59
N ASN A 272 -17.74 -6.06 0.65
CA ASN A 272 -19.14 -6.47 0.70
C ASN A 272 -19.40 -7.55 1.75
N ARG A 273 -18.49 -8.51 1.93
CA ARG A 273 -18.68 -9.65 2.84
C ARG A 273 -18.31 -9.35 4.28
N SER A 274 -17.34 -8.46 4.52
CA SER A 274 -16.77 -8.23 5.86
C SER A 274 -16.98 -6.80 6.34
N LEU A 275 -16.56 -5.80 5.56
CA LEU A 275 -16.58 -4.41 6.02
C LEU A 275 -18.02 -3.87 6.16
N ARG A 276 -18.86 -4.01 5.13
CA ARG A 276 -20.24 -3.49 5.16
C ARG A 276 -21.09 -4.04 6.33
N PRO A 277 -21.10 -5.36 6.61
CA PRO A 277 -21.79 -5.90 7.79
C PRO A 277 -21.26 -5.32 9.10
N TYR A 278 -19.94 -5.15 9.22
CA TYR A 278 -19.32 -4.60 10.42
C TYR A 278 -19.68 -3.11 10.62
N LEU A 279 -19.69 -2.30 9.55
CA LEU A 279 -20.18 -0.92 9.61
C LEU A 279 -21.66 -0.86 10.02
N GLY A 280 -22.48 -1.81 9.57
CA GLY A 280 -23.86 -1.94 10.03
C GLY A 280 -23.99 -2.15 11.54
N GLN A 281 -23.11 -2.96 12.14
CA GLN A 281 -23.05 -3.15 13.59
C GLN A 281 -22.64 -1.86 14.31
N LEU A 282 -21.64 -1.14 13.79
CA LEU A 282 -21.20 0.14 14.34
C LEU A 282 -22.30 1.22 14.26
N ARG A 283 -23.07 1.29 13.18
CA ARG A 283 -24.23 2.18 13.09
C ARG A 283 -25.28 1.87 14.14
N ALA A 284 -25.55 0.58 14.37
CA ALA A 284 -26.50 0.16 15.39
C ALA A 284 -26.05 0.52 16.82
N LEU A 285 -24.74 0.65 17.04
CA LEU A 285 -24.17 1.16 18.30
C LEU A 285 -24.25 2.70 18.38
N ALA A 286 -24.01 3.41 17.28
CA ALA A 286 -24.04 4.87 17.23
C ALA A 286 -25.46 5.46 17.33
N GLY A 287 -26.49 4.69 16.94
CA GLY A 287 -27.89 5.10 17.01
C GLY A 287 -28.59 4.84 18.35
N ARG A 288 -27.84 4.40 19.37
CA ARG A 288 -28.31 4.23 20.76
C ARG A 288 -27.84 5.39 21.61
#